data_AF-A0AAV5THK1-F1
#
_entry.id   AF-A0AAV5THK1-F1
#
_cell.length_a   1.000
_cell.length_b   1.000
_cell.length_c   1.000
_cell.angle_alpha   90.00
_cell.angle_beta   90.00
_cell.angle_gamma   90.00
#
_symmetry.space_group_name_H-M   'P 1'
#
loop_
_entity.id
_entity.type
_entity.pdbx_description
1 polymer ?
#
loop_
_entity_poly.entity_id
_entity_poly.type
_entity_poly.pdbx_seq_one_letter_code
_entity_poly.pdbx_strand_id
1 'polypeptide(L)'
;LKNRKYWEFQFAGLRNVPLFDENFPYRADNNLELRWEVCRAGYRLTSVDDLFVYHTLSDEKHGKDDVKKKWVMKRRNYDRFVQAKRELVQRMDMLYPTTKDECPV
;
A
#
# COMPACT_ATOMS: atom_id res chain seq x y z
N LEU A 1 -1.80 -8.67 -10.07
CA LEU A 1 -2.10 -7.48 -9.24
C LEU A 1 -2.61 -6.27 -10.02
N LYS A 2 -2.19 -6.10 -11.29
CA LYS A 2 -2.58 -4.99 -12.18
C LYS A 2 -4.09 -4.65 -12.17
N ASN A 3 -4.96 -5.67 -12.16
CA ASN A 3 -6.42 -5.51 -12.18
C ASN A 3 -7.09 -5.41 -10.80
N ARG A 4 -6.32 -5.47 -9.70
CA ARG A 4 -6.83 -5.45 -8.31
C ARG A 4 -6.15 -4.34 -7.51
N LYS A 5 -6.25 -3.10 -7.99
CA LYS A 5 -5.49 -1.96 -7.46
C LYS A 5 -5.74 -1.66 -5.98
N TYR A 6 -6.94 -1.92 -5.47
CA TYR A 6 -7.35 -1.63 -4.08
C TYR A 6 -7.48 -2.88 -3.19
N TRP A 7 -7.12 -4.07 -3.70
CA TRP A 7 -7.17 -5.26 -2.88
C TRP A 7 -6.01 -5.25 -1.86
N GLU A 8 -6.38 -5.24 -0.59
CA GLU A 8 -5.50 -5.34 0.57
C GLU A 8 -5.46 -6.81 1.02
N PHE A 9 -4.26 -7.35 1.17
CA PHE A 9 -4.04 -8.70 1.65
C PHE A 9 -3.28 -8.63 2.98
N GLN A 10 -3.50 -9.62 3.84
CA GLN A 10 -2.67 -9.79 5.02
C GLN A 10 -1.27 -10.18 4.58
N PHE A 11 -0.29 -9.36 4.94
CA PHE A 11 1.09 -9.50 4.46
C PHE A 11 1.90 -10.40 5.41
N ALA A 12 2.35 -11.53 4.90
CA ALA A 12 3.42 -12.33 5.49
C ALA A 12 4.56 -12.39 4.47
N GLY A 13 5.72 -11.84 4.82
CA GLY A 13 6.85 -11.67 3.91
C GLY A 13 8.07 -12.48 4.33
N LEU A 14 8.98 -12.66 3.38
CA LEU A 14 10.34 -13.13 3.65
C LEU A 14 11.16 -12.02 4.33
N ARG A 15 12.23 -12.38 5.03
CA ARG A 15 13.10 -11.41 5.74
C ARG A 15 13.80 -10.42 4.80
N ASN A 16 13.94 -10.75 3.52
CA ASN A 16 14.57 -9.93 2.50
C ASN A 16 13.59 -9.04 1.74
N VAL A 17 12.33 -8.96 2.19
CA VAL A 17 11.35 -8.08 1.55
C VAL A 17 11.76 -6.62 1.75
N PRO A 18 11.54 -5.75 0.74
CA PRO A 18 11.81 -4.33 0.89
C PRO A 18 11.10 -3.71 2.09
N LEU A 19 11.74 -2.71 2.70
CA LEU A 19 11.14 -1.96 3.79
C LEU A 19 10.11 -0.99 3.24
N PHE A 20 9.12 -0.67 4.08
CA PHE A 20 8.12 0.35 3.77
C PHE A 20 8.77 1.73 3.60
N ASP A 21 8.36 2.48 2.57
CA ASP A 21 8.84 3.84 2.35
C ASP A 21 8.13 4.85 3.27
N GLU A 22 8.83 5.32 4.30
CA GLU A 22 8.30 6.27 5.30
C GLU A 22 7.94 7.65 4.74
N ASN A 23 8.30 7.96 3.48
CA ASN A 23 7.85 9.19 2.83
C ASN A 23 6.34 9.16 2.51
N PHE A 24 5.72 7.98 2.44
CA PHE A 24 4.29 7.85 2.20
C PHE A 24 3.49 8.29 3.43
N PRO A 25 2.67 9.35 3.30
CA PRO A 25 1.99 9.90 4.45
C PRO A 25 0.79 9.04 4.86
N TYR A 26 0.56 8.97 6.17
CA TYR A 26 -0.59 8.28 6.73
C TYR A 26 -1.92 8.78 6.13
N ARG A 27 -2.83 7.84 5.83
CA ARG A 27 -4.18 8.03 5.26
C ARG A 27 -4.27 8.48 3.80
N ALA A 28 -3.19 8.51 3.06
CA ALA A 28 -3.23 8.71 1.62
C ALA A 28 -2.68 7.46 0.92
N ASP A 29 -3.53 6.44 0.78
CA ASP A 29 -3.31 5.19 0.02
C ASP A 29 -1.92 4.56 0.24
N ASN A 30 -1.38 4.73 1.46
CA ASN A 30 -0.01 4.37 1.82
C ASN A 30 0.18 2.86 1.89
N ASN A 31 -0.88 2.13 2.19
CA ASN A 31 -0.91 0.68 2.21
C ASN A 31 -0.67 0.01 0.84
N LEU A 32 -0.61 0.78 -0.25
CA LEU A 32 -0.36 0.27 -1.59
C LEU A 32 1.13 0.29 -1.99
N GLU A 33 1.96 1.08 -1.31
CA GLU A 33 3.37 1.30 -1.63
C GLU A 33 4.18 0.01 -1.66
N LEU A 34 4.25 -0.66 -0.50
CA LEU A 34 5.01 -1.90 -0.35
C LEU A 34 4.53 -2.97 -1.34
N ARG A 35 3.22 -2.99 -1.67
CA ARG A 35 2.67 -3.91 -2.65
C ARG A 35 3.19 -3.65 -4.06
N TRP A 36 3.31 -2.39 -4.46
CA TRP A 36 3.88 -2.03 -5.75
C TRP A 36 5.34 -2.46 -5.80
N GLU A 37 6.11 -2.18 -4.76
CA GLU A 37 7.53 -2.52 -4.72
C GLU A 37 7.78 -4.04 -4.71
N VAL A 38 7.08 -4.82 -3.87
CA VAL A 38 7.26 -6.29 -3.86
C VAL A 38 6.87 -6.92 -5.19
N CYS A 39 5.82 -6.42 -5.86
CA CYS A 39 5.50 -6.88 -7.21
C CYS A 39 6.65 -6.58 -8.17
N ARG A 40 7.15 -5.33 -8.17
CA ARG A 40 8.24 -4.92 -9.05
C ARG A 40 9.53 -5.70 -8.79
N ALA A 41 9.80 -6.05 -7.54
CA ALA A 41 10.93 -6.87 -7.11
C ALA A 41 10.77 -8.38 -7.43
N GLY A 42 9.69 -8.79 -8.12
CA GLY A 42 9.49 -10.17 -8.56
C GLY A 42 8.90 -11.11 -7.50
N TYR A 43 8.42 -10.59 -6.36
CA TYR A 43 7.75 -11.41 -5.37
C TYR A 43 6.36 -11.85 -5.87
N ARG A 44 6.02 -13.10 -5.57
CA ARG A 44 4.69 -13.65 -5.82
C ARG A 44 3.83 -13.51 -4.57
N LEU A 45 2.72 -12.80 -4.69
CA LEU A 45 1.70 -12.78 -3.64
C LEU A 45 0.86 -14.06 -3.71
N THR A 46 0.69 -14.71 -2.56
CA THR A 46 -0.16 -15.89 -2.39
C THR A 46 -1.22 -15.61 -1.33
N SER A 47 -2.40 -16.24 -1.46
CA SER A 47 -3.34 -16.31 -0.33
C SER A 47 -2.75 -17.19 0.76
N VAL A 48 -3.07 -16.86 2.01
CA VAL A 48 -2.88 -17.76 3.14
C VAL A 48 -4.25 -18.36 3.42
N ASP A 49 -4.44 -19.62 3.07
CA ASP A 49 -5.78 -20.24 3.02
C ASP A 49 -6.38 -20.44 4.42
N ASP A 50 -5.55 -20.59 5.46
CA ASP A 50 -5.98 -20.80 6.86
C ASP A 50 -5.78 -19.56 7.76
N LEU A 51 -5.77 -18.36 7.20
CA LEU A 51 -5.71 -17.11 7.97
C LEU A 51 -7.04 -16.35 7.88
N PHE A 52 -7.81 -16.42 8.96
CA PHE A 52 -9.04 -15.64 9.12
C PHE A 52 -8.77 -14.39 9.94
N VAL A 53 -8.80 -13.22 9.30
CA VAL A 53 -8.79 -11.93 9.98
C VAL A 53 -10.17 -11.31 9.86
N TYR A 54 -10.81 -11.05 10.99
CA TYR A 54 -12.04 -10.28 11.04
C TYR A 54 -11.72 -8.86 11.51
N HIS A 55 -12.22 -7.87 10.79
CA HIS A 55 -12.24 -6.50 11.27
C HIS A 55 -13.57 -6.28 11.99
N THR A 56 -13.53 -5.95 13.28
CA THR A 56 -14.72 -5.53 14.00
C THR A 56 -15.14 -4.14 13.50
N LEU A 57 -16.13 -4.11 12.61
CA LEU A 57 -16.83 -2.90 12.26
C LEU A 57 -17.84 -2.58 13.38
N SER A 58 -17.38 -2.30 14.61
CA SER A 58 -18.32 -1.92 15.68
C SER A 58 -19.10 -0.67 15.26
N ASP A 59 -20.42 -0.72 15.33
CA ASP A 59 -21.30 0.45 15.14
C ASP A 59 -21.08 1.49 16.26
N GLU A 60 -20.47 1.05 17.36
CA GLU A 60 -20.03 1.91 18.43
C GLU A 60 -18.81 2.71 17.97
N LYS A 61 -18.97 4.04 17.87
CA LYS A 61 -17.93 4.99 17.46
C LYS A 61 -16.76 5.08 18.47
N HIS A 62 -16.73 4.26 19.50
CA HIS A 62 -15.69 4.27 20.51
C HIS A 62 -14.34 3.89 19.87
N GLY A 63 -13.46 4.88 19.73
CA GLY A 63 -12.12 4.72 19.13
C GLY A 63 -12.04 4.86 17.61
N LYS A 64 -13.16 5.06 16.90
CA LYS A 64 -13.12 5.36 15.45
C LYS A 64 -12.95 6.85 15.23
N ASP A 65 -11.90 7.22 14.49
CA ASP A 65 -11.73 8.61 14.06
C ASP A 65 -12.93 9.11 13.29
N ASP A 66 -13.33 10.34 13.60
CA ASP A 66 -14.35 11.08 12.88
C ASP A 66 -14.04 11.10 11.37
N VAL A 67 -15.03 10.72 10.56
CA VAL A 67 -14.90 10.57 9.10
C VAL A 67 -14.44 11.88 8.46
N LYS A 68 -14.94 13.05 8.91
CA LYS A 68 -14.50 14.35 8.38
C LYS A 68 -13.03 14.59 8.72
N LYS A 69 -12.59 14.31 9.95
CA LYS A 69 -11.17 14.39 10.33
C LYS A 69 -10.29 13.48 9.46
N LYS A 70 -10.76 12.26 9.13
CA LYS A 70 -10.04 11.37 8.18
C LYS A 70 -9.84 12.02 6.82
N TRP A 71 -10.91 12.57 6.24
CA TRP A 71 -10.87 13.21 4.93
C TRP A 71 -10.01 14.47 4.90
N VAL A 72 -10.07 15.30 5.94
CA VAL A 72 -9.24 16.50 6.06
C VAL A 72 -7.76 16.13 6.09
N MET A 73 -7.38 15.12 6.89
CA MET A 73 -5.99 14.65 6.94
C MET A 73 -5.54 14.02 5.62
N LYS A 74 -6.38 13.18 4.99
CA LYS A 74 -6.09 12.61 3.66
C LYS A 74 -5.82 13.71 2.65
N ARG A 75 -6.67 14.75 2.59
CA ARG A 75 -6.52 15.87 1.67
C ARG A 75 -5.24 16.66 1.94
N ARG A 76 -4.93 16.97 3.21
CA ARG A 76 -3.70 17.68 3.60
C ARG A 76 -2.43 16.92 3.20
N ASN A 77 -2.49 15.59 3.23
CA ASN A 77 -1.36 14.73 2.91
C ASN A 77 -1.29 14.37 1.42
N TYR A 78 -2.27 14.76 0.60
CA TYR A 78 -2.37 14.28 -0.78
C TYR A 78 -1.20 14.74 -1.65
N ASP A 79 -0.75 15.99 -1.52
CA ASP A 79 0.38 16.49 -2.32
C ASP A 79 1.68 15.76 -1.96
N ARG A 80 1.90 15.48 -0.67
CA ARG A 80 3.03 14.66 -0.19
C ARG A 80 2.95 13.23 -0.73
N PHE A 81 1.76 12.64 -0.78
CA PHE A 81 1.55 11.33 -1.38
C PHE A 81 1.86 11.33 -2.87
N VAL A 82 1.43 12.33 -3.63
CA VAL A 82 1.72 12.44 -5.06
C VAL A 82 3.23 12.51 -5.30
N GLN A 83 3.95 13.29 -4.48
CA GLN A 83 5.40 13.39 -4.56
C GLN A 83 6.08 12.06 -4.23
N ALA A 84 5.76 11.44 -3.09
CA ALA A 84 6.32 10.15 -2.68
C ALA A 84 6.03 9.06 -3.73
N LYS A 85 4.82 9.06 -4.30
CA LYS A 85 4.47 8.16 -5.39
C LYS A 85 5.36 8.36 -6.61
N ARG A 86 5.61 9.61 -7.02
CA ARG A 86 6.48 9.90 -8.17
C ARG A 86 7.90 9.40 -7.95
N GLU A 87 8.45 9.63 -6.76
CA GLU A 87 9.78 9.16 -6.37
C GLU A 87 9.86 7.63 -6.35
N LEU A 88 8.82 6.97 -5.83
CA LEU A 88 8.70 5.51 -5.90
C LEU A 88 8.72 5.02 -7.35
N VAL A 89 7.92 5.61 -8.25
CA VAL A 89 7.92 5.18 -9.67
C VAL A 89 9.30 5.29 -10.28
N GLN A 90 9.99 6.40 -10.06
CA GLN A 90 11.35 6.61 -10.56
C GLN A 90 12.31 5.56 -10.00
N ARG A 91 12.26 5.31 -8.68
CA ARG A 91 13.06 4.26 -8.03
C ARG A 91 12.79 2.88 -8.62
N MET A 92 11.51 2.51 -8.77
CA MET A 92 11.10 1.21 -9.31
C MET A 92 11.49 1.01 -10.77
N ASP A 93 11.40 2.07 -11.59
CA ASP A 93 11.83 2.01 -12.99
C ASP A 93 13.35 1.85 -13.14
N MET A 94 14.13 2.37 -12.19
CA MET A 94 15.59 2.17 -12.13
C MET A 94 15.96 0.78 -11.60
N LEU A 95 15.36 0.34 -10.50
CA LEU A 95 15.72 -0.92 -9.82
C LEU A 95 15.13 -2.15 -10.51
N TYR A 96 13.92 -2.02 -11.06
CA TYR A 96 13.12 -3.13 -11.58
C TYR A 96 12.52 -2.78 -12.96
N PRO A 97 13.35 -2.53 -13.99
CA PRO A 97 12.87 -2.08 -15.30
C PRO A 97 12.02 -3.13 -16.02
N THR A 98 12.31 -4.43 -15.81
CA THR A 98 11.64 -5.54 -16.52
C THR A 98 10.20 -5.78 -16.10
N THR A 99 9.81 -5.39 -14.88
CA THR A 99 8.47 -5.64 -14.32
C THR A 99 7.52 -4.45 -14.48
N LYS A 100 7.93 -3.44 -15.24
CA LYS A 100 7.20 -2.17 -15.40
C LYS A 100 5.79 -2.34 -15.94
N ASP A 101 5.63 -3.16 -16.96
CA ASP A 101 4.34 -3.34 -17.64
C ASP A 101 3.45 -4.42 -16.99
N GLU A 102 4.03 -5.20 -16.08
CA GLU A 102 3.36 -6.33 -15.41
C GLU A 102 2.74 -5.94 -14.06
N CYS A 103 3.37 -4.99 -13.37
CA CYS A 103 2.99 -4.58 -12.02
C CYS A 103 2.19 -3.27 -11.98
N PRO A 104 1.28 -3.11 -11.00
CA PRO A 104 0.54 -1.87 -10.83
C PRO A 104 1.43 -0.75 -10.32
N VAL A 105 1.08 0.47 -10.76
CA VAL A 105 1.57 1.76 -10.26
C VAL A 105 0.36 2.69 -10.10
#